data_AF-A0A917K4Y9-F1
#
_entry.id   AF-A0A917K4Y9-F1
#
_cell.length_a   1.000
_cell.length_b   1.000
_cell.length_c   1.000
_cell.angle_alpha   90.00
_cell.angle_beta   90.00
_cell.angle_gamma   90.00
#
_symmetry.space_group_name_H-M   'P 1'
#
loop_
_entity.id
_entity.type
_entity.pdbx_description
1 polymer ?
#
loop_
_entity_poly.entity_id
_entity_poly.type
_entity_poly.pdbx_seq_one_letter_code
_entity_poly.pdbx_strand_id
1 'polypeptide(L)'
;MGKLPDRYLYPAVFRFDDDGISVYFPDLPGCITCGNTVEEAYRMARDALAGYLAVSEEEGDEIPAPSLDAKFPLEDNERVVFVEAWMPPYRSVPGRRR
;
A
#
# COMPACT_ATOMS: atom_id res chain seq x y z
N MET A 1 -24.75 -3.46 0.19
CA MET A 1 -23.28 -3.26 0.19
C MET A 1 -22.64 -4.62 0.34
N GLY A 2 -21.78 -5.04 -0.59
CA GLY A 2 -21.08 -6.32 -0.49
C GLY A 2 -20.09 -6.32 0.68
N LYS A 3 -19.74 -7.50 1.20
CA LYS A 3 -18.66 -7.63 2.20
C LYS A 3 -17.34 -7.18 1.56
N LEU A 4 -16.59 -6.30 2.23
CA LEU A 4 -15.26 -5.90 1.79
C LEU A 4 -14.25 -7.06 1.90
N PRO A 5 -13.29 -7.21 0.96
CA PRO A 5 -12.27 -8.26 0.98
C PRO A 5 -11.40 -8.22 2.25
N ASP A 6 -11.13 -9.33 2.92
CA ASP A 6 -10.26 -9.29 4.12
C ASP A 6 -8.77 -9.11 3.77
N ARG A 7 -8.38 -9.35 2.51
CA ARG A 7 -7.02 -9.21 1.99
C ARG A 7 -7.02 -8.38 0.72
N TYR A 8 -6.04 -7.50 0.62
CA TYR A 8 -5.75 -6.75 -0.60
C TYR A 8 -4.31 -7.02 -1.01
N LEU A 9 -4.08 -7.10 -2.32
CA LEU A 9 -2.76 -7.27 -2.91
C LEU A 9 -2.59 -6.17 -3.96
N TYR A 10 -1.65 -5.26 -3.73
CA TYR A 10 -1.33 -4.20 -4.68
C TYR A 10 0.13 -4.28 -5.13
N PRO A 11 0.40 -3.98 -6.41
CA PRO A 11 1.76 -3.69 -6.83
C PRO A 11 2.23 -2.38 -6.20
N ALA A 12 3.42 -2.39 -5.60
CA ALA A 12 4.13 -1.22 -5.15
C ALA A 12 5.44 -1.10 -5.92
N VAL A 13 5.84 0.12 -6.26
CA VAL A 13 7.14 0.39 -6.85
C VAL A 13 8.10 0.79 -5.74
N PHE A 14 9.16 0.00 -5.59
CA PHE A 14 10.28 0.26 -4.70
C PHE A 14 11.38 0.90 -5.52
N ARG A 15 11.71 2.15 -5.22
CA ARG A 15 12.83 2.89 -5.81
C ARG A 15 14.00 2.88 -4.86
N PHE A 16 15.15 2.42 -5.35
CA PHE A 16 16.38 2.26 -4.58
C PHE A 16 17.31 3.45 -4.88
N ASP A 17 17.39 4.38 -3.94
CA ASP A 17 18.23 5.57 -4.03
C ASP A 17 19.43 5.45 -3.05
N ASP A 18 20.39 6.36 -3.15
CA ASP A 18 21.61 6.32 -2.32
C ASP A 18 21.34 6.55 -0.82
N ASP A 19 20.23 7.21 -0.49
CA ASP A 19 19.82 7.60 0.87
C ASP A 19 18.67 6.76 1.42
N GLY A 20 18.19 5.75 0.68
CA GLY A 20 17.16 4.84 1.15
C GLY A 20 16.28 4.27 0.03
N ILE A 21 15.13 3.75 0.43
CA ILE A 21 14.16 3.14 -0.47
C ILE A 21 12.84 3.87 -0.33
N SER A 22 12.41 4.50 -1.42
CA SER A 22 11.08 5.10 -1.52
C SER A 22 10.10 4.08 -2.08
N VAL A 23 8.86 4.07 -1.58
CA VAL A 23 7.82 3.16 -2.01
C VAL A 23 6.55 3.93 -2.33
N TYR A 24 5.93 3.66 -3.48
CA TYR A 24 4.63 4.18 -3.84
C TYR A 24 3.76 3.11 -4.51
N PHE A 25 2.45 3.29 -4.42
CA PHE A 25 1.46 2.40 -5.04
C PHE A 25 0.87 3.10 -6.28
N PRO A 26 1.16 2.64 -7.51
CA PRO A 26 0.67 3.29 -8.74
C PRO A 26 -0.85 3.42 -8.80
N ASP A 27 -1.56 2.42 -8.25
CA ASP A 27 -3.02 2.38 -8.24
C ASP A 27 -3.65 3.23 -7.11
N LEU A 28 -2.86 3.65 -6.12
CA LEU A 28 -3.33 4.36 -4.93
C LEU A 28 -2.57 5.69 -4.77
N PRO A 29 -2.90 6.74 -5.56
CA PRO A 29 -2.22 8.02 -5.50
C PRO A 29 -2.18 8.60 -4.09
N GLY A 30 -0.98 9.02 -3.66
CA GLY A 30 -0.75 9.54 -2.30
C GLY A 30 -0.41 8.47 -1.25
N CYS A 31 -0.53 7.17 -1.57
CA CYS A 31 0.00 6.10 -0.72
C CYS A 31 1.51 5.96 -0.98
N ILE A 32 2.30 6.69 -0.18
CA ILE A 32 3.77 6.78 -0.31
C ILE A 32 4.40 6.55 1.06
N THR A 33 5.56 5.90 1.08
CA THR A 33 6.35 5.69 2.29
C THR A 33 7.82 5.45 1.94
N CYS A 34 8.68 5.25 2.93
CA CYS A 34 10.09 4.96 2.72
C CYS A 34 10.69 4.10 3.84
N GLY A 35 11.89 3.59 3.62
CA GLY A 35 12.69 2.89 4.62
C GLY A 35 14.17 2.85 4.22
N ASN A 36 15.07 2.62 5.17
CA ASN A 36 16.51 2.58 4.92
C ASN A 36 16.99 1.19 4.45
N THR A 37 16.19 0.14 4.70
CA THR A 37 16.44 -1.23 4.22
C THR A 37 15.21 -1.79 3.51
N VAL A 38 15.39 -2.85 2.74
CA VAL A 38 14.27 -3.52 2.03
C VAL A 38 13.21 -4.00 3.02
N GLU A 39 13.63 -4.58 4.14
CA GLU A 39 12.72 -5.07 5.18
C GLU A 39 11.96 -3.92 5.85
N GLU A 40 12.62 -2.78 6.06
CA GLU A 40 11.96 -1.58 6.58
C GLU A 40 10.96 -1.02 5.58
N ALA A 41 11.38 -0.80 4.34
CA ALA A 41 10.53 -0.30 3.28
C ALA A 41 9.30 -1.19 3.04
N TYR A 42 9.47 -2.51 3.07
CA TYR A 42 8.35 -3.45 2.92
C TYR A 42 7.38 -3.41 4.10
N ARG A 43 7.87 -3.33 5.34
CA ARG A 43 7.01 -3.17 6.52
C ARG A 43 6.22 -1.87 6.43
N MET A 44 6.90 -0.78 6.09
CA MET A 44 6.28 0.54 5.95
C MET A 44 5.26 0.56 4.81
N ALA A 45 5.55 -0.11 3.68
CA ALA A 45 4.61 -0.25 2.56
C ALA A 45 3.33 -0.98 2.96
N ARG A 46 3.44 -2.05 3.77
CA ARG A 46 2.27 -2.76 4.31
C ARG A 46 1.41 -1.88 5.20
N ASP A 47 2.04 -1.12 6.09
CA ASP A 47 1.32 -0.20 6.98
C ASP A 47 0.68 0.96 6.21
N ALA A 48 1.37 1.52 5.22
CA ALA A 48 0.85 2.58 4.34
C ALA A 48 -0.36 2.10 3.53
N LEU A 49 -0.26 0.90 2.93
CA LEU A 49 -1.36 0.28 2.18
C LEU A 49 -2.57 0.06 3.09
N ALA A 50 -2.37 -0.56 4.25
CA ALA A 50 -3.46 -0.84 5.18
C ALA A 50 -4.09 0.45 5.74
N GLY A 51 -3.29 1.48 6.00
CA GLY A 51 -3.77 2.79 6.42
C GLY A 51 -4.61 3.49 5.35
N TYR A 52 -4.16 3.49 4.09
CA TYR A 52 -4.91 4.02 2.96
C TYR A 52 -6.26 3.31 2.82
N LEU A 53 -6.25 1.97 2.79
CA LEU A 53 -7.46 1.16 2.67
C LEU A 53 -8.42 1.38 3.84
N ALA A 54 -7.92 1.48 5.07
CA ALA A 54 -8.76 1.71 6.24
C ALA A 54 -9.51 3.04 6.15
N VAL A 55 -8.83 4.13 5.75
CA VAL A 55 -9.48 5.43 5.56
C VAL A 55 -10.51 5.36 4.44
N SER A 56 -10.16 4.78 3.28
CA SER A 56 -11.12 4.64 2.17
C SER A 56 -12.35 3.82 2.56
N GLU A 57 -12.18 2.74 3.34
CA GLU A 57 -13.30 1.93 3.83
C GLU A 57 -14.16 2.67 4.86
N GLU A 58 -13.56 3.48 5.74
CA GLU A 58 -14.27 4.27 6.76
C GLU A 58 -15.07 5.43 6.15
N GLU A 59 -14.51 6.13 5.16
CA GLU A 59 -15.16 7.24 4.47
C GLU A 59 -16.09 6.78 3.33
N GLY A 60 -16.02 5.50 2.95
CA GLY A 60 -16.82 4.92 1.87
C GLY A 60 -16.33 5.34 0.47
N ASP A 61 -15.07 5.71 0.35
CA ASP A 61 -14.42 6.03 -0.92
C ASP A 61 -14.27 4.78 -1.80
N GLU A 62 -14.25 5.00 -3.11
CA GLU A 62 -13.92 3.94 -4.07
C GLU A 62 -12.46 3.51 -3.89
N ILE A 63 -12.23 2.20 -3.75
CA ILE A 63 -10.89 1.61 -3.71
C ILE A 63 -10.54 1.15 -5.13
N PRO A 64 -9.55 1.77 -5.82
CA PRO A 64 -9.17 1.41 -7.18
C PRO A 64 -8.72 -0.05 -7.28
N ALA A 65 -9.06 -0.74 -8.37
CA ALA A 65 -8.61 -2.13 -8.55
C ALA A 65 -7.07 -2.21 -8.74
N PRO A 66 -6.40 -3.26 -8.20
CA PRO A 66 -4.96 -3.42 -8.36
C PRO A 66 -4.57 -3.84 -9.78
N SER A 67 -3.50 -3.24 -10.31
CA SER A 67 -2.95 -3.51 -11.63
C SER A 67 -2.02 -4.75 -11.64
N LEU A 68 -2.59 -5.94 -11.39
CA LEU A 68 -1.81 -7.16 -11.12
C LEU A 68 -0.99 -7.71 -12.30
N ASP A 69 -1.42 -7.48 -13.54
CA ASP A 69 -0.78 -7.93 -14.77
C ASP A 69 -0.20 -6.78 -15.61
N ALA A 70 -0.20 -5.56 -15.05
CA ALA A 70 0.25 -4.38 -15.75
C ALA A 70 1.78 -4.36 -15.91
N LYS A 71 2.21 -3.74 -17.01
CA LYS A 71 3.61 -3.37 -17.22
C LYS A 71 3.81 -1.94 -16.75
N PHE A 72 4.62 -1.77 -15.73
CA PHE A 72 5.00 -0.45 -15.24
C PHE A 72 6.25 0.01 -15.99
N PRO A 73 6.29 1.25 -16.51
CA PRO A 73 7.54 1.84 -17.00
C PRO A 73 8.42 2.14 -15.79
N LEU A 74 9.40 1.28 -15.54
CA LEU A 74 10.30 1.39 -14.38
C LEU A 74 11.61 2.07 -14.80
N GLU A 75 12.19 2.83 -13.87
CA GLU A 75 13.60 3.23 -13.92
C GLU A 75 14.53 2.06 -13.55
N ASP A 76 15.82 2.17 -13.86
CA ASP A 76 16.80 1.11 -13.62
C ASP A 76 16.91 0.70 -12.14
N ASN A 77 16.66 1.65 -11.24
CA ASN A 77 16.66 1.48 -9.79
C ASN A 77 15.27 1.19 -9.20
N GLU A 78 14.28 0.83 -10.02
CA GLU A 78 12.92 0.57 -9.54
C GLU A 78 12.52 -0.91 -9.70
N ARG A 79 11.84 -1.47 -8.70
CA ARG A 79 11.31 -2.84 -8.76
C ARG A 79 9.86 -2.86 -8.29
N VAL A 80 9.03 -3.62 -8.99
CA VAL A 80 7.66 -3.90 -8.54
C VAL A 80 7.72 -4.99 -7.50
N VAL A 81 7.10 -4.74 -6.35
CA VAL A 81 6.90 -5.68 -5.26
C VAL A 81 5.42 -5.74 -4.95
N PHE A 82 4.86 -6.95 -4.89
CA PHE A 82 3.48 -7.14 -4.47
C PHE A 82 3.39 -7.08 -2.95
N VAL A 83 2.53 -6.20 -2.44
CA VAL A 83 2.35 -5.96 -1.01
C VAL A 83 0.95 -6.41 -0.60
N GLU A 84 0.88 -7.32 0.38
CA GLU A 84 -0.38 -7.79 0.95
C GLU A 84 -0.73 -7.02 2.22
N ALA A 85 -1.95 -6.49 2.27
CA ALA A 85 -2.59 -5.97 3.47
C ALA A 85 -3.66 -6.96 3.97
N TRP A 86 -3.51 -7.41 5.21
CA TRP A 86 -4.54 -8.16 5.95
C TRP A 86 -5.35 -7.15 6.76
N MET A 87 -6.59 -6.88 6.35
CA MET A 87 -7.38 -5.74 6.87
C MET A 87 -8.12 -5.97 8.17
N PRO A 88 -8.53 -7.19 8.59
CA PRO A 88 -9.25 -7.37 9.86
C PRO A 88 -8.62 -6.75 11.11
N PRO A 89 -7.29 -6.67 11.28
CA PRO A 89 -6.69 -5.93 12.40
C PRO A 89 -6.77 -4.40 12.27
N TYR A 90 -6.94 -3.89 11.04
CA TYR A 90 -7.03 -2.46 10.73
C TYR A 90 -8.48 -1.96 10.70
N ARG A 91 -9.45 -2.84 10.40
CA ARG A 91 -10.88 -2.56 10.48
C ARG A 91 -11.34 -2.54 11.93
N SER A 92 -11.43 -1.35 12.50
CA SER A 92 -11.94 -1.05 13.84
C SER A 92 -11.24 -1.75 15.02
N VAL A 93 -10.54 -0.93 15.81
CA VAL A 93 -10.87 -0.89 17.25
C VAL A 93 -11.91 0.23 17.39
N PRO A 94 -13.13 -0.04 17.87
CA PRO A 94 -14.10 1.01 18.16
C PRO A 94 -13.49 2.04 19.13
N GLY A 95 -13.43 3.32 18.75
CA GLY A 95 -13.05 4.41 19.66
C GLY A 95 -11.78 5.20 19.35
N ARG A 96 -11.12 5.03 18.20
CA ARG A 96 -9.96 5.86 17.82
C ARG A 96 -10.38 7.17 17.13
N ARG A 97 -11.31 7.92 17.72
CA ARG A 97 -11.44 9.37 17.49
C ARG A 97 -10.79 10.06 18.70
N ARG A 98 -9.67 10.75 18.47
CA ARG A 98 -9.10 11.68 19.45
C ARG A 98 -9.97 12.92 19.55
#